data_AF-A0A2A6CNW7-F1
#
_entry.id   AF-A0A2A6CNW7-F1
#
_cell.length_a   1.000
_cell.length_b   1.000
_cell.length_c   1.000
_cell.angle_alpha   90.00
_cell.angle_beta   90.00
_cell.angle_gamma   90.00
#
_symmetry.space_group_name_H-M   'P 1'
#
loop_
_entity.id
_entity.type
_entity.pdbx_description
1 polymer ?
#
loop_
_entity_poly.entity_id
_entity_poly.type
_entity_poly.pdbx_seq_one_letter_code
_entity_poly.pdbx_strand_id
1 'polypeptide(L)'
;MTARHTAQVDGFVHTMKSALNLDDLSPFERFPDRVMRKIFGYVPESILDLRSTSVTMRTHVDEFAMLPETIQLVSELHVTGCLAHKLPAVAPMAICMYVPGIFAPLFALCLKLRLGGNIDKFQRADQLILAPELDFLKVYEMTTDDPNDADESLLECIKECLGARLSKLELQGCSDASFERIEKLLEGNKIERMKFKSCMLTPTAERHLTNIIRGCEINMVQFDVYGAAPDCNPVKLLLETSSVARSIHIFQIRNFEALNERCENFLFGARNIEWASIILQMFSGKMDKLWIENVFHPKAIDENCAGILRESLPTIEKRVWFKTTCENILSELHYTSNDNIIQVDSSDRAQESFPIPARSLRIKHTSRLNEGFVGNEEQIYAQYHA
;
A
#
# COMPACT_ATOMS: atom_id res chain seq x y z
N MET A 1 -24.54 29.78 -0.57
CA MET A 1 -24.22 30.60 0.63
C MET A 1 -22.83 30.21 1.12
N THR A 2 -21.80 30.49 0.32
CA THR A 2 -20.45 29.90 0.45
C THR A 2 -19.40 30.96 0.11
N ALA A 3 -19.47 32.11 0.79
CA ALA A 3 -18.55 33.24 0.56
C ALA A 3 -18.12 33.95 1.85
N ARG A 4 -18.42 33.39 3.04
CA ARG A 4 -18.17 34.07 4.33
C ARG A 4 -17.02 33.49 5.17
N HIS A 5 -16.46 32.32 4.82
CA HIS A 5 -15.38 31.72 5.63
C HIS A 5 -13.96 32.05 5.16
N THR A 6 -13.74 32.41 3.89
CA THR A 6 -12.41 32.78 3.38
C THR A 6 -12.00 34.20 3.76
N ALA A 7 -12.96 35.14 3.81
CA ALA A 7 -12.66 36.55 4.13
C ALA A 7 -12.23 36.78 5.59
N GLN A 8 -12.56 35.86 6.50
CA GLN A 8 -12.23 36.02 7.93
C GLN A 8 -10.80 35.59 8.27
N VAL A 9 -10.19 34.72 7.45
CA VAL A 9 -8.78 34.32 7.58
C VAL A 9 -7.87 35.41 7.01
N ASP A 10 -8.21 35.99 5.84
CA ASP A 10 -7.43 37.08 5.22
C ASP A 10 -7.43 38.38 6.05
N GLY A 11 -8.51 38.67 6.78
CA GLY A 11 -8.59 39.86 7.64
C GLY A 11 -7.73 39.79 8.91
N PHE A 12 -7.42 38.58 9.39
CA PHE A 12 -6.54 38.39 10.55
C PHE A 12 -5.06 38.51 10.13
N VAL A 13 -4.73 38.05 8.92
CA VAL A 13 -3.37 38.01 8.35
C VAL A 13 -2.76 39.41 8.16
N HIS A 14 -3.57 40.43 7.86
CA HIS A 14 -3.04 41.76 7.59
C HIS A 14 -2.79 42.61 8.85
N THR A 15 -3.35 42.21 10.00
CA THR A 15 -3.43 43.08 11.19
C THR A 15 -2.29 42.84 12.19
N MET A 16 -1.57 41.71 12.15
CA MET A 16 -0.39 41.47 13.01
C MET A 16 0.96 41.82 12.36
N LYS A 17 1.04 41.97 11.03
CA LYS A 17 2.29 42.37 10.34
C LYS A 17 2.60 43.88 10.44
N SER A 18 1.74 44.69 11.07
CA SER A 18 1.84 46.16 11.02
C SER A 18 2.62 46.83 12.17
N ALA A 19 3.30 46.07 13.04
CA ALA A 19 4.01 46.67 14.19
C ALA A 19 5.39 46.06 14.52
N LEU A 20 6.01 45.28 13.63
CA LEU A 20 7.38 44.81 13.82
C LEU A 20 8.34 45.61 12.94
N ASN A 21 9.26 46.32 13.57
CA ASN A 21 10.30 47.06 12.90
C ASN A 21 11.26 46.06 12.23
N LEU A 22 11.36 46.09 10.89
CA LEU A 22 12.16 45.12 10.11
C LEU A 22 13.64 45.13 10.52
N ASP A 23 14.11 46.23 11.10
CA ASP A 23 15.48 46.40 11.58
C ASP A 23 15.78 45.57 12.85
N ASP A 24 14.77 45.15 13.60
CA ASP A 24 14.91 44.32 14.81
C ASP A 24 14.92 42.81 14.50
N LEU A 25 14.57 42.42 13.28
CA LEU A 25 14.59 41.02 12.86
C LEU A 25 16.02 40.54 12.58
N SER A 26 16.31 39.30 12.94
CA SER A 26 17.57 38.64 12.56
C SER A 26 17.68 38.53 11.03
N PRO A 27 18.90 38.45 10.46
CA PRO A 27 19.08 38.28 9.02
C PRO A 27 18.33 37.07 8.45
N PHE A 28 18.15 36.02 9.26
CA PHE A 28 17.43 34.80 8.87
C PHE A 28 15.92 35.03 8.78
N GLU A 29 15.32 35.80 9.69
CA GLU A 29 13.90 36.17 9.66
C GLU A 29 13.54 37.19 8.56
N ARG A 30 14.55 37.81 7.95
CA ARG A 30 14.36 38.73 6.81
C ARG A 30 14.25 38.00 5.47
N PHE A 31 14.46 36.68 5.43
CA PHE A 31 14.31 35.93 4.19
C PHE A 31 12.87 35.99 3.67
N PRO A 32 12.65 36.05 2.34
CA PRO A 32 11.31 35.94 1.78
C PRO A 32 10.64 34.62 2.18
N ASP A 33 9.32 34.65 2.41
CA ASP A 33 8.52 33.48 2.83
C ASP A 33 8.81 32.23 1.97
N ARG A 34 8.97 32.40 0.65
CA ARG A 34 9.27 31.29 -0.26
C ARG A 34 10.61 30.60 0.02
N VAL A 35 11.62 31.35 0.45
CA VAL A 35 12.94 30.81 0.83
C VAL A 35 12.84 30.10 2.17
N MET A 36 12.17 30.72 3.14
CA MET A 36 11.91 30.13 4.46
C MET A 36 11.22 28.78 4.37
N ARG A 37 10.15 28.68 3.57
CA ARG A 37 9.42 27.43 3.35
C ARG A 37 10.29 26.33 2.73
N LYS A 38 11.19 26.69 1.81
CA LYS A 38 12.15 25.72 1.27
C LYS A 38 13.09 25.22 2.35
N ILE A 39 13.62 26.12 3.18
CA ILE A 39 14.51 25.74 4.29
C ILE A 39 13.79 24.76 5.22
N PHE A 40 12.56 25.06 5.63
CA PHE A 40 11.78 24.15 6.48
C PHE A 40 11.58 22.76 5.85
N GLY A 41 11.41 22.68 4.53
CA GLY A 41 11.34 21.40 3.83
C GLY A 41 12.68 20.64 3.72
N TYR A 42 13.81 21.32 3.88
CA TYR A 42 15.13 20.68 3.92
C TYR A 42 15.56 20.24 5.32
N VAL A 43 15.02 20.87 6.38
CA VAL A 43 15.34 20.54 7.79
C VAL A 43 14.07 20.29 8.64
N PRO A 44 13.20 19.35 8.21
CA PRO A 44 11.95 19.05 8.93
C PRO A 44 12.17 18.58 10.37
N GLU A 45 13.31 17.99 10.68
CA GLU A 45 13.68 17.48 12.00
C GLU A 45 13.92 18.60 13.02
N SER A 46 14.38 19.77 12.58
CA SER A 46 14.66 20.94 13.42
C SER A 46 13.48 21.91 13.50
N ILE A 47 12.32 21.56 12.95
CA ILE A 47 11.19 22.49 12.82
C ILE A 47 10.70 23.01 14.17
N LEU A 48 10.75 22.18 15.21
CA LEU A 48 10.34 22.56 16.57
C LEU A 48 11.34 23.49 17.25
N ASP A 49 12.64 23.27 17.01
CA ASP A 49 13.70 24.16 17.49
C ASP A 49 13.56 25.53 16.84
N LEU A 50 13.39 25.57 15.51
CA LEU A 50 13.12 26.79 14.75
C LEU A 50 11.86 27.50 15.28
N ARG A 51 10.77 26.77 15.50
CA ARG A 51 9.53 27.34 16.08
C ARG A 51 9.74 27.99 17.46
N SER A 52 10.75 27.56 18.21
CA SER A 52 11.04 28.04 19.56
C SER A 52 11.94 29.29 19.59
N THR A 53 12.62 29.64 18.49
CA THR A 53 13.65 30.70 18.50
C THR A 53 13.09 32.11 18.66
N SER A 54 11.92 32.39 18.06
CA SER A 54 11.29 33.70 18.10
C SER A 54 9.81 33.65 17.79
N VAL A 55 9.08 34.75 18.02
CA VAL A 55 7.66 34.88 17.65
C VAL A 55 7.50 34.85 16.13
N THR A 56 8.35 35.56 15.39
CA THR A 56 8.33 35.59 13.92
C THR A 56 8.56 34.20 13.32
N MET A 57 9.56 33.47 13.82
CA MET A 57 9.85 32.11 13.34
C MET A 57 8.71 31.16 13.65
N ARG A 58 8.12 31.26 14.85
CA ARG A 58 6.92 30.49 15.21
C ARG A 58 5.80 30.71 14.21
N THR A 59 5.51 31.96 13.84
CA THR A 59 4.48 32.28 12.85
C THR A 59 4.80 31.66 11.50
N HIS A 60 6.03 31.81 10.98
CA HIS A 60 6.40 31.20 9.70
C HIS A 60 6.32 29.68 9.68
N VAL A 61 6.74 29.03 10.77
CA VAL A 61 6.66 27.58 10.92
C VAL A 61 5.21 27.12 11.02
N ASP A 62 4.38 27.79 11.82
CA ASP A 62 2.96 27.45 11.97
C ASP A 62 2.21 27.66 10.63
N GLU A 63 2.47 28.74 9.92
CA GLU A 63 1.95 28.96 8.56
C GLU A 63 2.39 27.85 7.61
N PHE A 64 3.66 27.45 7.65
CA PHE A 64 4.17 26.37 6.80
C PHE A 64 3.49 25.03 7.07
N ALA A 65 3.34 24.66 8.34
CA ALA A 65 2.68 23.43 8.76
C ALA A 65 1.17 23.41 8.42
N MET A 66 0.54 24.57 8.23
CA MET A 66 -0.86 24.67 7.81
C MET A 66 -1.06 24.63 6.29
N LEU A 67 0.00 24.57 5.47
CA LEU A 67 -0.14 24.53 4.01
C LEU A 67 -0.47 23.10 3.52
N PRO A 68 -1.56 22.90 2.76
CA PRO A 68 -2.05 21.58 2.37
C PRO A 68 -1.17 20.81 1.37
N GLU A 69 -0.22 21.46 0.67
CA GLU A 69 0.47 20.84 -0.47
C GLU A 69 2.00 20.74 -0.34
N THR A 70 2.57 21.08 0.81
CA THR A 70 4.01 21.38 0.84
C THR A 70 4.91 20.15 0.88
N ILE A 71 4.53 19.05 1.55
CA ILE A 71 5.41 17.89 1.78
C ILE A 71 4.60 16.60 1.92
N GLN A 72 5.06 15.52 1.26
CA GLN A 72 4.63 14.16 1.54
C GLN A 72 5.19 13.73 2.91
N LEU A 73 4.38 13.81 3.97
CA LEU A 73 4.81 13.48 5.33
C LEU A 73 4.64 11.99 5.64
N VAL A 74 3.59 11.37 5.09
CA VAL A 74 3.31 9.95 5.28
C VAL A 74 3.92 9.13 4.14
N SER A 75 4.69 8.11 4.49
CA SER A 75 5.29 7.18 3.53
C SER A 75 4.36 5.99 3.26
N GLU A 76 3.78 5.43 4.31
CA GLU A 76 2.91 4.24 4.23
C GLU A 76 1.61 4.46 5.01
N LEU A 77 0.51 3.94 4.46
CA LEU A 77 -0.79 3.95 5.09
C LEU A 77 -1.29 2.52 5.26
N HIS A 78 -1.57 2.13 6.50
CA HIS A 78 -2.15 0.84 6.82
C HIS A 78 -3.54 1.05 7.42
N VAL A 79 -4.54 0.36 6.88
CA VAL A 79 -5.90 0.40 7.40
C VAL A 79 -6.30 -1.01 7.77
N THR A 80 -6.56 -1.21 9.07
CA THR A 80 -6.93 -2.51 9.63
C THR A 80 -8.30 -2.40 10.26
N GLY A 81 -9.26 -3.19 9.78
CA GLY A 81 -10.53 -3.41 10.46
C GLY A 81 -10.49 -4.63 11.38
N CYS A 82 -11.49 -4.76 12.25
CA CYS A 82 -11.57 -5.89 13.17
C CYS A 82 -11.95 -7.18 12.44
N LEU A 83 -11.14 -8.24 12.63
CA LEU A 83 -11.39 -9.60 12.14
C LEU A 83 -12.30 -10.42 13.07
N ALA A 84 -12.86 -9.83 14.14
CA ALA A 84 -13.56 -10.60 15.15
C ALA A 84 -14.87 -11.19 14.60
N HIS A 85 -14.92 -12.51 14.51
CA HIS A 85 -16.14 -13.31 14.34
C HIS A 85 -17.15 -13.18 15.50
N LYS A 86 -16.89 -12.30 16.47
CA LYS A 86 -17.79 -11.98 17.59
C LYS A 86 -17.95 -10.47 17.70
N LEU A 87 -19.21 -10.06 17.68
CA LEU A 87 -19.67 -8.68 17.87
C LEU A 87 -18.94 -7.98 19.02
N PRO A 88 -18.59 -6.71 18.83
CA PRO A 88 -19.59 -5.66 18.87
C PRO A 88 -20.25 -5.42 17.51
N ALA A 89 -21.44 -4.81 17.50
CA ALA A 89 -22.16 -4.44 16.28
C ALA A 89 -21.39 -3.45 15.38
N VAL A 90 -20.27 -2.92 15.87
CA VAL A 90 -19.42 -1.93 15.24
C VAL A 90 -17.97 -2.32 15.52
N ALA A 91 -17.27 -2.77 14.48
CA ALA A 91 -15.85 -3.10 14.56
C ALA A 91 -15.01 -1.82 14.45
N PRO A 92 -14.08 -1.55 15.37
CA PRO A 92 -13.22 -0.39 15.26
C PRO A 92 -12.30 -0.53 14.04
N MET A 93 -12.06 0.60 13.37
CA MET A 93 -11.07 0.73 12.29
C MET A 93 -9.83 1.40 12.88
N ALA A 94 -8.66 0.81 12.62
CA ALA A 94 -7.37 1.40 12.92
C ALA A 94 -6.74 1.92 11.61
N ILE A 95 -6.37 3.21 11.60
CA ILE A 95 -5.56 3.82 10.55
C ILE A 95 -4.18 4.08 11.14
N CYS A 96 -3.16 3.42 10.60
CA CYS A 96 -1.77 3.61 10.96
C CYS A 96 -1.04 4.32 9.84
N MET A 97 -0.43 5.47 10.17
CA MET A 97 0.41 6.25 9.27
C MET A 97 1.87 6.06 9.67
N TYR A 98 2.69 5.69 8.70
CA TYR A 98 4.12 5.52 8.87
C TYR A 98 4.83 6.75 8.30
N VAL A 99 5.47 7.50 9.19
CA VAL A 99 6.11 8.78 8.91
C VAL A 99 7.62 8.62 9.04
N PRO A 100 8.43 8.98 8.04
CA PRO A 100 9.88 8.95 8.19
C PRO A 100 10.34 9.80 9.37
N GLY A 101 11.28 9.31 10.16
CA GLY A 101 11.67 9.93 11.44
C GLY A 101 12.05 11.40 11.32
N ILE A 102 12.68 11.80 10.21
CA ILE A 102 13.02 13.20 9.90
C ILE A 102 11.77 14.09 9.79
N PHE A 103 10.64 13.57 9.33
CA PHE A 103 9.39 14.31 9.17
C PHE A 103 8.46 14.21 10.39
N ALA A 104 8.75 13.33 11.35
CA ALA A 104 7.89 13.10 12.51
C ALA A 104 7.62 14.38 13.35
N PRO A 105 8.60 15.28 13.60
CA PRO A 105 8.34 16.54 14.31
C PRO A 105 7.37 17.45 13.55
N LEU A 106 7.54 17.57 12.23
CA LEU A 106 6.67 18.37 11.38
C LEU A 106 5.26 17.77 11.30
N PHE A 107 5.14 16.46 11.12
CA PHE A 107 3.86 15.76 11.09
C PHE A 107 3.08 15.95 12.40
N ALA A 108 3.73 15.78 13.56
CA ALA A 108 3.10 16.01 14.86
C ALA A 108 2.65 17.48 15.03
N LEU A 109 3.41 18.43 14.50
CA LEU A 109 3.03 19.84 14.50
C LEU A 109 1.81 20.10 13.60
N CYS A 110 1.78 19.55 12.38
CA CYS A 110 0.63 19.65 11.49
C CYS A 110 -0.64 19.13 12.15
N LEU A 111 -0.60 17.93 12.76
CA LEU A 111 -1.73 17.38 13.50
C LEU A 111 -2.18 18.30 14.63
N LYS A 112 -1.23 18.82 15.42
CA LYS A 112 -1.51 19.70 16.55
C LYS A 112 -2.21 20.99 16.14
N LEU A 113 -1.73 21.64 15.07
CA LEU A 113 -2.26 22.92 14.61
C LEU A 113 -3.63 22.74 13.92
N ARG A 114 -3.78 21.71 13.09
CA ARG A 114 -5.00 21.49 12.30
C ARG A 114 -6.15 20.93 13.13
N LEU A 115 -5.87 20.11 14.14
CA LEU A 115 -6.90 19.45 14.95
C LEU A 115 -7.24 20.18 16.26
N GLY A 116 -6.62 21.33 16.52
CA GLY A 116 -7.04 22.27 17.57
C GLY A 116 -7.13 21.70 18.99
N GLY A 117 -6.43 20.60 19.30
CA GLY A 117 -6.49 19.92 20.60
C GLY A 117 -7.03 18.49 20.56
N ASN A 118 -7.65 18.03 19.47
CA ASN A 118 -8.08 16.63 19.29
C ASN A 118 -6.93 15.64 19.03
N ILE A 119 -5.68 16.00 19.35
CA ILE A 119 -4.50 15.17 19.09
C ILE A 119 -4.50 13.90 19.94
N ASP A 120 -5.24 13.89 21.05
CA ASP A 120 -5.36 12.75 21.97
C ASP A 120 -6.01 11.52 21.29
N LYS A 121 -6.65 11.71 20.13
CA LYS A 121 -7.15 10.62 19.27
C LYS A 121 -6.04 9.84 18.55
N PHE A 122 -4.81 10.39 18.49
CA PHE A 122 -3.66 9.70 17.94
C PHE A 122 -2.79 9.14 19.06
N GLN A 123 -2.54 7.84 19.00
CA GLN A 123 -1.54 7.20 19.83
C GLN A 123 -0.27 7.02 19.01
N ARG A 124 0.85 7.53 19.55
CA ARG A 124 2.16 7.25 18.97
C ARG A 124 2.54 5.82 19.36
N ALA A 125 2.48 4.93 18.38
CA ALA A 125 2.73 3.52 18.55
C ALA A 125 4.22 3.20 18.42
N ASP A 126 5.06 3.83 19.24
CA ASP A 126 6.53 3.64 19.21
C ASP A 126 6.95 2.18 19.48
N GLN A 127 6.03 1.33 19.97
CA GLN A 127 6.29 -0.06 20.37
C GLN A 127 5.66 -1.12 19.43
N LEU A 128 4.92 -0.73 18.38
CA LEU A 128 4.29 -1.71 17.46
C LEU A 128 5.23 -2.22 16.35
N ILE A 129 6.48 -1.74 16.32
CA ILE A 129 7.47 -2.18 15.34
C ILE A 129 7.98 -3.56 15.73
N LEU A 130 7.28 -4.60 15.30
CA LEU A 130 7.75 -6.00 15.33
C LEU A 130 8.80 -6.30 14.24
N ALA A 131 9.16 -5.30 13.42
CA ALA A 131 10.09 -5.42 12.29
C ALA A 131 11.25 -4.40 12.43
N PRO A 132 12.46 -4.84 12.81
CA PRO A 132 13.65 -3.98 12.96
C PRO A 132 13.97 -3.13 11.72
N GLU A 133 13.51 -3.56 10.55
CA GLU A 133 13.71 -2.89 9.26
C GLU A 133 12.97 -1.55 9.14
N LEU A 134 11.98 -1.29 10.00
CA LEU A 134 11.17 -0.06 9.99
C LEU A 134 11.55 0.93 11.11
N ASP A 135 12.70 0.75 11.78
CA ASP A 135 13.11 1.57 12.93
C ASP A 135 13.27 3.08 12.58
N PHE A 136 13.42 3.40 11.29
CA PHE A 136 13.46 4.76 10.77
C PHE A 136 12.07 5.41 10.58
N LEU A 137 10.97 4.65 10.68
CA LEU A 137 9.61 5.15 10.60
C LEU A 137 9.02 5.32 12.00
N LYS A 138 8.23 6.37 12.19
CA LYS A 138 7.38 6.58 13.36
C LYS A 138 5.94 6.26 13.00
N VAL A 139 5.29 5.48 13.85
CA VAL A 139 3.91 5.02 13.62
C VAL A 139 2.96 5.87 14.44
N TYR A 140 2.00 6.46 13.74
CA TYR A 140 0.88 7.18 14.34
C TYR A 140 -0.39 6.39 14.08
N GLU A 141 -0.98 5.88 15.14
CA GLU A 141 -2.19 5.07 15.08
C GLU A 141 -3.39 5.89 15.51
N MET A 142 -4.47 5.72 14.78
CA MET A 142 -5.78 6.28 15.09
C MET A 142 -6.81 5.17 15.06
N THR A 143 -7.49 4.98 16.18
CA THR A 143 -8.62 4.06 16.29
C THR A 143 -9.92 4.86 16.27
N THR A 144 -10.87 4.44 15.45
CA THR A 144 -12.23 5.01 15.46
C THR A 144 -13.20 3.94 15.95
N ASP A 145 -13.86 4.21 17.08
CA ASP A 145 -14.82 3.29 17.72
C ASP A 145 -16.15 3.24 16.96
N ASP A 146 -16.48 4.29 16.21
CA ASP A 146 -17.62 4.33 15.30
C ASP A 146 -17.17 4.67 13.86
N PRO A 147 -17.32 3.76 12.89
CA PRO A 147 -17.06 4.00 11.48
C PRO A 147 -18.11 4.93 10.85
N ASN A 148 -19.01 5.56 11.62
CA ASN A 148 -19.85 6.69 11.20
C ASN A 148 -19.46 8.02 11.88
N ASP A 149 -18.69 7.99 12.98
CA ASP A 149 -18.31 9.18 13.77
C ASP A 149 -16.85 9.62 13.55
N ALA A 150 -16.19 9.11 12.50
CA ALA A 150 -14.90 9.67 12.12
C ALA A 150 -15.14 11.06 11.55
N ASP A 151 -14.77 12.03 12.37
CA ASP A 151 -14.69 13.45 12.11
C ASP A 151 -14.14 13.72 10.69
N GLU A 152 -14.98 14.20 9.77
CA GLU A 152 -14.55 14.53 8.39
C GLU A 152 -13.35 15.50 8.39
N SER A 153 -13.24 16.37 9.41
CA SER A 153 -12.09 17.27 9.55
C SER A 153 -10.77 16.51 9.81
N LEU A 154 -10.85 15.34 10.44
CA LEU A 154 -9.72 14.46 10.71
C LEU A 154 -9.27 13.74 9.44
N LEU A 155 -10.21 13.24 8.63
CA LEU A 155 -9.90 12.63 7.34
C LEU A 155 -9.28 13.64 6.38
N GLU A 156 -9.76 14.88 6.36
CA GLU A 156 -9.16 15.95 5.56
C GLU A 156 -7.73 16.27 6.03
N CYS A 157 -7.52 16.36 7.35
CA CYS A 157 -6.18 16.57 7.91
C CYS A 157 -5.21 15.43 7.51
N ILE A 158 -5.67 14.17 7.57
CA ILE A 158 -4.87 13.02 7.12
C ILE A 158 -4.59 13.15 5.62
N LYS A 159 -5.60 13.43 4.80
CA LYS A 159 -5.49 13.57 3.34
C LYS A 159 -4.40 14.57 2.96
N GLU A 160 -4.41 15.74 3.58
CA GLU A 160 -3.40 16.78 3.37
C GLU A 160 -2.00 16.35 3.84
N CYS A 161 -1.88 15.45 4.81
CA CYS A 161 -0.59 14.92 5.28
C CYS A 161 -0.06 13.75 4.42
N LEU A 162 -0.94 12.99 3.74
CA LEU A 162 -0.53 11.92 2.81
C LEU A 162 0.24 12.48 1.62
N GLY A 163 -0.12 13.69 1.17
CA GLY A 163 0.41 14.27 -0.06
C GLY A 163 -0.03 13.47 -1.30
N ALA A 164 0.65 13.68 -2.44
CA ALA A 164 0.23 13.11 -3.73
C ALA A 164 0.73 11.68 -3.99
N ARG A 165 1.65 11.15 -3.16
CA ARG A 165 2.29 9.85 -3.38
C ARG A 165 2.36 9.05 -2.09
N LEU A 166 2.17 7.74 -2.20
CA LEU A 166 2.33 6.78 -1.11
C LEU A 166 3.23 5.64 -1.60
N SER A 167 4.21 5.27 -0.78
CA SER A 167 5.08 4.13 -1.09
C SER A 167 4.37 2.80 -0.86
N LYS A 168 3.46 2.76 0.11
CA LYS A 168 2.69 1.57 0.44
C LYS A 168 1.30 1.88 0.99
N LEU A 169 0.30 1.15 0.51
CA LEU A 169 -1.04 1.05 1.08
C LEU A 169 -1.30 -0.39 1.49
N GLU A 170 -1.65 -0.64 2.75
CA GLU A 170 -2.06 -1.97 3.22
C GLU A 170 -3.50 -1.92 3.75
N LEU A 171 -4.36 -2.79 3.24
CA LEU A 171 -5.76 -2.91 3.61
C LEU A 171 -6.01 -4.30 4.18
N GLN A 172 -6.48 -4.38 5.42
CA GLN A 172 -6.76 -5.66 6.09
C GLN A 172 -8.11 -5.61 6.81
N GLY A 173 -9.01 -6.56 6.52
CA GLY A 173 -10.25 -6.71 7.28
C GLY A 173 -11.19 -5.50 7.25
N CYS A 174 -11.14 -4.69 6.18
CA CYS A 174 -11.95 -3.46 6.07
C CYS A 174 -13.45 -3.77 5.91
N SER A 175 -14.30 -2.98 6.59
CA SER A 175 -15.75 -2.95 6.37
C SER A 175 -16.14 -2.02 5.22
N ASP A 176 -17.39 -2.10 4.76
CA ASP A 176 -17.94 -1.25 3.69
C ASP A 176 -17.76 0.25 3.99
N ALA A 177 -18.14 0.68 5.20
CA ALA A 177 -17.96 2.07 5.65
C ALA A 177 -16.46 2.48 5.70
N SER A 178 -15.58 1.55 6.03
CA SER A 178 -14.13 1.80 6.01
C SER A 178 -13.65 2.03 4.58
N PHE A 179 -14.09 1.20 3.63
CA PHE A 179 -13.71 1.33 2.23
C PHE A 179 -14.15 2.65 1.60
N GLU A 180 -15.39 3.09 1.83
CA GLU A 180 -15.88 4.37 1.28
C GLU A 180 -15.01 5.56 1.73
N ARG A 181 -14.52 5.53 2.96
CA ARG A 181 -13.62 6.56 3.49
C ARG A 181 -12.23 6.48 2.87
N ILE A 182 -11.70 5.27 2.73
CA ILE A 182 -10.41 5.01 2.11
C ILE A 182 -10.42 5.48 0.65
N GLU A 183 -11.51 5.24 -0.09
CA GLU A 183 -11.67 5.74 -1.45
C GLU A 183 -11.54 7.27 -1.53
N LYS A 184 -12.26 8.00 -0.67
CA LYS A 184 -12.20 9.48 -0.62
C LYS A 184 -10.83 10.01 -0.20
N LEU A 185 -10.19 9.29 0.73
CA LEU A 185 -8.88 9.65 1.28
C LEU A 185 -7.77 9.52 0.24
N LEU A 186 -7.86 8.53 -0.65
CA LEU A 186 -6.84 8.18 -1.63
C LEU A 186 -7.09 8.75 -3.03
N GLU A 187 -8.18 9.47 -3.24
CA GLU A 187 -8.55 10.01 -4.54
C GLU A 187 -7.42 10.89 -5.12
N GLY A 188 -6.90 10.50 -6.29
CA GLY A 188 -5.83 11.22 -6.98
C GLY A 188 -4.41 10.87 -6.51
N ASN A 189 -4.25 9.97 -5.53
CA ASN A 189 -2.94 9.52 -5.07
C ASN A 189 -2.26 8.57 -6.05
N LYS A 190 -0.94 8.66 -6.13
CA LYS A 190 -0.10 7.63 -6.74
C LYS A 190 0.40 6.67 -5.67
N ILE A 191 0.20 5.38 -5.88
CA ILE A 191 0.54 4.34 -4.91
C ILE A 191 1.56 3.40 -5.53
N GLU A 192 2.75 3.33 -4.95
CA GLU A 192 3.79 2.44 -5.48
C GLU A 192 3.43 0.97 -5.26
N ARG A 193 2.98 0.62 -4.05
CA ARG A 193 2.59 -0.75 -3.68
C ARG A 193 1.27 -0.75 -2.91
N MET A 194 0.30 -1.53 -3.37
CA MET A 194 -0.93 -1.79 -2.64
C MET A 194 -0.95 -3.26 -2.20
N LYS A 195 -1.33 -3.52 -0.95
CA LYS A 195 -1.52 -4.85 -0.42
C LYS A 195 -2.92 -4.97 0.18
N PHE A 196 -3.68 -5.98 -0.22
CA PHE A 196 -4.99 -6.29 0.33
C PHE A 196 -4.97 -7.66 0.97
N LYS A 197 -5.39 -7.77 2.23
CA LYS A 197 -5.40 -9.01 3.00
C LYS A 197 -6.81 -9.31 3.52
N SER A 198 -7.34 -10.47 3.17
CA SER A 198 -8.63 -10.96 3.66
C SER A 198 -8.70 -12.49 3.69
N CYS A 199 -9.44 -13.05 4.64
CA CYS A 199 -9.76 -14.48 4.61
C CYS A 199 -10.72 -14.83 3.46
N MET A 200 -11.61 -13.91 3.09
CA MET A 200 -12.58 -14.09 2.02
C MET A 200 -12.77 -12.78 1.26
N LEU A 201 -12.66 -12.80 -0.06
CA LEU A 201 -13.07 -11.67 -0.90
C LEU A 201 -14.60 -11.63 -0.96
N THR A 202 -15.20 -10.51 -0.57
CA THR A 202 -16.65 -10.28 -0.64
C THR A 202 -16.99 -9.37 -1.83
N PRO A 203 -18.25 -9.34 -2.31
CA PRO A 203 -18.61 -8.50 -3.47
C PRO A 203 -18.43 -7.02 -3.18
N THR A 204 -18.63 -6.62 -1.92
CA THR A 204 -18.36 -5.25 -1.51
C THR A 204 -16.87 -4.93 -1.56
N ALA A 205 -16.02 -5.81 -1.01
CA ALA A 205 -14.58 -5.62 -1.10
C ALA A 205 -14.10 -5.60 -2.56
N GLU A 206 -14.59 -6.49 -3.42
CA GLU A 206 -14.31 -6.47 -4.87
C GLU A 206 -14.61 -5.10 -5.48
N ARG A 207 -15.83 -4.59 -5.27
CA ARG A 207 -16.26 -3.30 -5.80
C ARG A 207 -15.37 -2.14 -5.35
N HIS A 208 -15.06 -2.07 -4.05
CA HIS A 208 -14.26 -0.97 -3.52
C HIS A 208 -12.79 -1.07 -3.95
N LEU A 209 -12.22 -2.28 -3.99
CA LEU A 209 -10.87 -2.49 -4.52
C LEU A 209 -10.77 -2.05 -5.98
N THR A 210 -11.75 -2.43 -6.82
CA THR A 210 -11.84 -1.95 -8.20
C THR A 210 -11.87 -0.42 -8.28
N ASN A 211 -12.64 0.26 -7.42
CA ASN A 211 -12.71 1.72 -7.40
C ASN A 211 -11.37 2.35 -7.01
N ILE A 212 -10.73 1.86 -5.95
CA ILE A 212 -9.41 2.33 -5.51
C ILE A 212 -8.38 2.14 -6.63
N ILE A 213 -8.35 0.96 -7.25
CA ILE A 213 -7.44 0.60 -8.34
C ILE A 213 -7.63 1.49 -9.57
N ARG A 214 -8.86 1.94 -9.85
CA ARG A 214 -9.17 2.88 -10.94
C ARG A 214 -8.89 4.33 -10.60
N GLY A 215 -9.17 4.73 -9.36
CA GLY A 215 -9.00 6.11 -8.87
C GLY A 215 -7.57 6.48 -8.53
N CYS A 216 -6.72 5.49 -8.29
CA CYS A 216 -5.31 5.67 -7.95
C CYS A 216 -4.39 5.18 -9.07
N GLU A 217 -3.22 5.82 -9.22
CA GLU A 217 -2.18 5.28 -10.09
C GLU A 217 -1.36 4.25 -9.29
N ILE A 218 -1.67 2.96 -9.44
CA ILE A 218 -1.02 1.88 -8.68
C ILE A 218 0.01 1.14 -9.55
N ASN A 219 1.25 1.02 -9.06
CA ASN A 219 2.30 0.31 -9.79
C ASN A 219 2.31 -1.20 -9.52
N MET A 220 2.18 -1.61 -8.27
CA MET A 220 2.12 -3.01 -7.84
C MET A 220 0.91 -3.27 -6.94
N VAL A 221 0.20 -4.38 -7.16
CA VAL A 221 -0.88 -4.85 -6.28
C VAL A 221 -0.55 -6.24 -5.76
N GLN A 222 -0.71 -6.45 -4.46
CA GLN A 222 -0.61 -7.74 -3.80
C GLN A 222 -1.95 -8.12 -3.18
N PHE A 223 -2.42 -9.33 -3.48
CA PHE A 223 -3.62 -9.91 -2.91
C PHE A 223 -3.25 -11.10 -2.02
N ASP A 224 -3.48 -10.93 -0.73
CA ASP A 224 -3.34 -11.91 0.33
C ASP A 224 -4.73 -12.46 0.68
N VAL A 225 -5.27 -13.31 -0.19
CA VAL A 225 -6.67 -13.77 -0.11
C VAL A 225 -6.74 -15.29 -0.16
N TYR A 226 -7.49 -15.92 0.76
CA TYR A 226 -7.68 -17.38 0.72
C TYR A 226 -8.70 -17.80 -0.36
N GLY A 227 -9.91 -17.21 -0.33
CA GLY A 227 -10.97 -17.51 -1.29
C GLY A 227 -11.87 -16.31 -1.60
N ALA A 228 -12.89 -16.52 -2.43
CA ALA A 228 -13.91 -15.53 -2.76
C ALA A 228 -15.31 -16.07 -2.47
N ALA A 229 -16.23 -15.19 -2.08
CA ALA A 229 -17.63 -15.55 -1.88
C ALA A 229 -18.29 -15.98 -3.21
N PRO A 230 -19.36 -16.78 -3.19
CA PRO A 230 -19.96 -17.35 -4.42
C PRO A 230 -20.44 -16.32 -5.46
N ASP A 231 -20.77 -15.11 -5.01
CA ASP A 231 -21.25 -13.99 -5.81
C ASP A 231 -20.13 -13.00 -6.21
N CYS A 232 -18.88 -13.28 -5.83
CA CYS A 232 -17.72 -12.52 -6.28
C CYS A 232 -17.20 -13.01 -7.63
N ASN A 233 -16.60 -12.11 -8.39
CA ASN A 233 -15.89 -12.43 -9.61
C ASN A 233 -14.41 -12.07 -9.49
N PRO A 234 -13.58 -12.95 -8.90
CA PRO A 234 -12.15 -12.69 -8.75
C PRO A 234 -11.44 -12.54 -10.10
N VAL A 235 -11.90 -13.20 -11.16
CA VAL A 235 -11.34 -13.05 -12.52
C VAL A 235 -11.51 -11.61 -13.01
N LYS A 236 -12.69 -11.02 -12.82
CA LYS A 236 -12.94 -9.62 -13.19
C LYS A 236 -12.00 -8.67 -12.44
N LEU A 237 -11.86 -8.83 -11.13
CA LEU A 237 -10.94 -8.02 -10.32
C LEU A 237 -9.50 -8.13 -10.83
N LEU A 238 -9.02 -9.35 -11.10
CA LEU A 238 -7.67 -9.58 -11.61
C LEU A 238 -7.44 -8.94 -12.99
N LEU A 239 -8.40 -9.07 -13.91
CA LEU A 239 -8.33 -8.45 -15.22
C LEU A 239 -8.31 -6.91 -15.13
N GLU A 240 -9.20 -6.34 -14.32
CA GLU A 240 -9.23 -4.90 -14.07
C GLU A 240 -7.92 -4.41 -13.45
N THR A 241 -7.36 -5.15 -12.49
CA THR A 241 -6.07 -4.85 -11.86
C THR A 241 -4.93 -4.89 -12.89
N SER A 242 -4.89 -5.94 -13.72
CA SER A 242 -3.84 -6.12 -14.74
C SER A 242 -3.88 -5.08 -15.86
N SER A 243 -5.02 -4.42 -16.04
CA SER A 243 -5.19 -3.34 -17.00
C SER A 243 -4.51 -2.04 -16.56
N VAL A 244 -4.27 -1.85 -15.25
CA VAL A 244 -3.71 -0.61 -14.70
C VAL A 244 -2.37 -0.77 -13.96
N ALA A 245 -2.14 -1.91 -13.31
CA ALA A 245 -0.92 -2.19 -12.56
C ALA A 245 0.14 -2.87 -13.45
N ARG A 246 1.42 -2.63 -13.16
CA ARG A 246 2.53 -3.30 -13.85
C ARG A 246 2.85 -4.67 -13.25
N SER A 247 2.65 -4.80 -11.93
CA SER A 247 3.00 -6.00 -11.18
C SER A 247 1.82 -6.47 -10.32
N ILE A 248 1.51 -7.77 -10.37
CA ILE A 248 0.50 -8.38 -9.51
C ILE A 248 1.10 -9.56 -8.74
N HIS A 249 1.00 -9.52 -7.42
CA HIS A 249 1.29 -10.65 -6.54
C HIS A 249 0.00 -11.25 -6.03
N ILE A 250 -0.14 -12.56 -6.13
CA ILE A 250 -1.24 -13.34 -5.57
C ILE A 250 -0.63 -14.28 -4.55
N PHE A 251 -0.91 -14.06 -3.27
CA PHE A 251 -0.45 -14.92 -2.17
C PHE A 251 -1.67 -15.53 -1.49
N GLN A 252 -1.92 -16.82 -1.71
CA GLN A 252 -3.02 -17.49 -1.05
C GLN A 252 -2.60 -18.00 0.33
N ILE A 253 -3.02 -17.26 1.37
CA ILE A 253 -2.79 -17.60 2.77
C ILE A 253 -3.57 -18.88 3.13
N ARG A 254 -2.98 -19.80 3.89
CA ARG A 254 -3.70 -20.94 4.48
C ARG A 254 -4.81 -20.46 5.41
N ASN A 255 -6.04 -20.94 5.22
CA ASN A 255 -7.04 -20.86 6.27
C ASN A 255 -6.84 -22.03 7.26
N PHE A 256 -6.35 -21.74 8.47
CA PHE A 256 -6.17 -22.74 9.53
C PHE A 256 -7.49 -23.31 10.07
N GLU A 257 -8.63 -22.65 9.83
CA GLU A 257 -9.94 -23.14 10.27
C GLU A 257 -10.58 -24.10 9.26
N ALA A 258 -10.15 -24.08 7.99
CA ALA A 258 -10.68 -24.92 6.91
C ALA A 258 -9.93 -26.26 6.75
N LEU A 259 -9.34 -26.80 7.83
CA LEU A 259 -8.49 -28.01 7.82
C LEU A 259 -9.17 -29.29 7.28
N ASN A 260 -10.48 -29.27 7.05
CA ASN A 260 -11.25 -30.44 6.62
C ASN A 260 -11.62 -30.44 5.13
N GLU A 261 -11.47 -29.34 4.40
CA GLU A 261 -11.72 -29.29 2.95
C GLU A 261 -10.43 -29.64 2.20
N ARG A 262 -10.32 -30.91 1.81
CA ARG A 262 -9.21 -31.44 1.03
C ARG A 262 -9.04 -30.66 -0.27
N CYS A 263 -7.89 -30.00 -0.43
CA CYS A 263 -7.11 -29.88 -1.67
C CYS A 263 -7.93 -29.75 -2.98
N GLU A 264 -8.84 -28.78 -3.04
CA GLU A 264 -9.50 -28.47 -4.31
C GLU A 264 -8.64 -27.53 -5.16
N ASN A 265 -8.70 -27.73 -6.49
CA ASN A 265 -7.98 -26.96 -7.50
C ASN A 265 -8.62 -25.58 -7.67
N PHE A 266 -8.32 -24.63 -6.79
CA PHE A 266 -8.80 -23.26 -6.95
C PHE A 266 -7.71 -22.23 -6.70
N LEU A 267 -7.84 -21.12 -7.42
CA LEU A 267 -7.09 -19.88 -7.23
C LEU A 267 -8.12 -18.79 -6.92
N PHE A 268 -7.93 -18.03 -5.84
CA PHE A 268 -8.92 -17.05 -5.36
C PHE A 268 -10.32 -17.62 -5.05
N GLY A 269 -10.42 -18.90 -4.65
CA GLY A 269 -11.71 -19.56 -4.40
C GLY A 269 -12.49 -19.95 -5.67
N ALA A 270 -12.01 -19.61 -6.87
CA ALA A 270 -12.68 -19.96 -8.12
C ALA A 270 -12.24 -21.33 -8.63
N ARG A 271 -13.23 -22.19 -8.92
CA ARG A 271 -13.05 -23.57 -9.41
C ARG A 271 -13.31 -23.67 -10.91
N ASN A 272 -12.67 -24.64 -11.56
CA ASN A 272 -12.90 -24.97 -12.99
C ASN A 272 -12.71 -23.77 -13.93
N ILE A 273 -11.75 -22.91 -13.61
CA ILE A 273 -11.37 -21.76 -14.45
C ILE A 273 -10.18 -22.15 -15.32
N GLU A 274 -10.25 -21.79 -16.59
CA GLU A 274 -9.15 -21.90 -17.55
C GLU A 274 -8.09 -20.82 -17.27
N TRP A 275 -7.34 -20.99 -16.19
CA TRP A 275 -6.39 -20.00 -15.68
C TRP A 275 -5.32 -19.60 -16.69
N ALA A 276 -4.91 -20.51 -17.57
CA ALA A 276 -3.94 -20.18 -18.62
C ALA A 276 -4.46 -19.03 -19.51
N SER A 277 -5.71 -19.11 -19.97
CA SER A 277 -6.35 -18.08 -20.80
C SER A 277 -6.46 -16.76 -20.04
N ILE A 278 -6.89 -16.81 -18.78
CA ILE A 278 -7.02 -15.61 -17.94
C ILE A 278 -5.66 -14.94 -17.70
N ILE A 279 -4.62 -15.71 -17.37
CA ILE A 279 -3.27 -15.18 -17.16
C ILE A 279 -2.73 -14.54 -18.44
N LEU A 280 -2.91 -15.18 -19.60
CA LEU A 280 -2.52 -14.59 -20.88
C LEU A 280 -3.26 -13.29 -21.16
N GLN A 281 -4.57 -13.24 -20.84
CA GLN A 281 -5.36 -12.01 -20.94
C GLN A 281 -4.88 -10.93 -19.95
N MET A 282 -4.45 -11.29 -18.74
CA MET A 282 -3.85 -10.32 -17.81
C MET A 282 -2.57 -9.71 -18.41
N PHE A 283 -1.74 -10.52 -19.05
CA PHE A 283 -0.54 -10.04 -19.74
C PHE A 283 -0.83 -9.24 -21.02
N SER A 284 -2.06 -9.23 -21.55
CA SER A 284 -2.42 -8.31 -22.64
C SER A 284 -2.67 -6.87 -22.16
N GLY A 285 -2.83 -6.66 -20.85
CA GLY A 285 -3.08 -5.35 -20.22
C GLY A 285 -1.83 -4.46 -20.08
N LYS A 286 -1.69 -3.76 -18.95
CA LYS A 286 -0.47 -2.99 -18.60
C LYS A 286 0.54 -3.84 -17.84
N MET A 287 0.09 -4.93 -17.22
CA MET A 287 0.92 -5.85 -16.45
C MET A 287 2.05 -6.46 -17.29
N ASP A 288 3.22 -6.57 -16.67
CA ASP A 288 4.39 -7.29 -17.19
C ASP A 288 5.08 -8.17 -16.13
N LYS A 289 4.64 -8.11 -14.87
CA LYS A 289 5.03 -9.03 -13.79
C LYS A 289 3.84 -9.69 -13.12
N LEU A 290 3.88 -11.01 -12.97
CA LEU A 290 2.90 -11.77 -12.19
C LEU A 290 3.61 -12.82 -11.32
N TRP A 291 3.30 -12.80 -10.04
CA TRP A 291 3.71 -13.83 -9.10
C TRP A 291 2.48 -14.47 -8.45
N ILE A 292 2.36 -15.79 -8.51
CA ILE A 292 1.30 -16.55 -7.86
C ILE A 292 1.92 -17.55 -6.89
N GLU A 293 1.78 -17.30 -5.60
CA GLU A 293 2.14 -18.21 -4.52
C GLU A 293 0.88 -18.91 -4.00
N ASN A 294 0.73 -20.18 -4.41
CA ASN A 294 -0.41 -21.01 -4.03
C ASN A 294 0.05 -22.40 -3.54
N VAL A 295 0.91 -22.39 -2.52
CA VAL A 295 1.60 -23.60 -2.00
C VAL A 295 0.62 -24.66 -1.50
N PHE A 296 -0.56 -24.25 -1.01
CA PHE A 296 -1.58 -25.18 -0.49
C PHE A 296 -2.48 -25.77 -1.58
N HIS A 297 -2.54 -25.15 -2.76
CA HIS A 297 -3.33 -25.62 -3.90
C HIS A 297 -2.49 -25.63 -5.19
N PRO A 298 -1.37 -26.38 -5.24
CA PRO A 298 -0.45 -26.36 -6.39
C PRO A 298 -1.13 -26.83 -7.69
N LYS A 299 -2.23 -27.58 -7.57
CA LYS A 299 -3.05 -28.06 -8.68
C LYS A 299 -3.92 -26.99 -9.35
N ALA A 300 -3.98 -25.77 -8.80
CA ALA A 300 -4.66 -24.67 -9.47
C ALA A 300 -3.99 -24.31 -10.81
N ILE A 301 -2.68 -24.52 -10.90
CA ILE A 301 -1.90 -24.51 -12.14
C ILE A 301 -1.42 -25.94 -12.39
N ASP A 302 -2.27 -26.73 -13.05
CA ASP A 302 -1.95 -28.10 -13.46
C ASP A 302 -0.95 -28.13 -14.64
N GLU A 303 -0.58 -29.35 -15.07
CA GLU A 303 0.37 -29.56 -16.16
C GLU A 303 -0.09 -28.92 -17.47
N ASN A 304 -1.38 -29.01 -17.79
CA ASN A 304 -1.93 -28.45 -19.03
C ASN A 304 -1.85 -26.92 -19.01
N CYS A 305 -2.27 -26.29 -17.90
CA CYS A 305 -2.18 -24.86 -17.69
C CYS A 305 -0.72 -24.38 -17.78
N ALA A 306 0.20 -25.06 -17.07
CA ALA A 306 1.62 -24.76 -17.12
C ALA A 306 2.21 -24.91 -18.54
N GLY A 307 1.78 -25.94 -19.28
CA GLY A 307 2.15 -26.21 -20.67
C GLY A 307 1.74 -25.09 -21.63
N ILE A 308 0.51 -24.59 -21.49
CA ILE A 308 0.02 -23.47 -22.29
C ILE A 308 0.82 -22.19 -21.97
N LEU A 309 1.07 -21.92 -20.68
CA LEU A 309 1.77 -20.71 -20.24
C LEU A 309 3.23 -20.68 -20.69
N ARG A 310 3.96 -21.81 -20.58
CA ARG A 310 5.37 -21.90 -21.03
C ARG A 310 5.54 -21.71 -22.54
N GLU A 311 4.53 -22.06 -23.33
CA GLU A 311 4.55 -21.94 -24.79
C GLU A 311 4.09 -20.55 -25.23
N SER A 312 3.11 -19.96 -24.55
CA SER A 312 2.44 -18.73 -24.99
C SER A 312 3.02 -17.45 -24.38
N LEU A 313 3.49 -17.45 -23.12
CA LEU A 313 4.03 -16.23 -22.51
C LEU A 313 5.28 -15.70 -23.23
N PRO A 314 6.23 -16.54 -23.70
CA PRO A 314 7.37 -16.05 -24.46
C PRO A 314 7.03 -15.43 -25.82
N THR A 315 5.83 -15.67 -26.36
CA THR A 315 5.40 -15.09 -27.66
C THR A 315 4.74 -13.73 -27.51
N ILE A 316 4.48 -13.27 -26.28
CA ILE A 316 3.93 -11.94 -26.02
C ILE A 316 5.03 -10.90 -26.25
N GLU A 317 4.74 -9.81 -26.96
CA GLU A 317 5.66 -8.68 -27.22
C GLU A 317 5.90 -7.83 -25.96
N LYS A 318 6.25 -8.47 -24.84
CA LYS A 318 6.56 -7.84 -23.56
C LYS A 318 7.74 -8.56 -22.92
N ARG A 319 8.47 -7.82 -22.08
CA ARG A 319 9.49 -8.39 -21.21
C ARG A 319 8.80 -9.05 -20.02
N VAL A 320 8.36 -10.29 -20.18
CA VAL A 320 7.59 -10.99 -19.15
C VAL A 320 8.45 -11.32 -17.93
N TRP A 321 7.88 -11.13 -16.74
CA TRP A 321 8.34 -11.74 -15.50
C TRP A 321 7.16 -12.54 -14.92
N PHE A 322 7.28 -13.85 -14.86
CA PHE A 322 6.22 -14.72 -14.37
C PHE A 322 6.80 -15.78 -13.43
N LYS A 323 6.16 -15.97 -12.29
CA LYS A 323 6.48 -17.03 -11.32
C LYS A 323 5.19 -17.57 -10.75
N THR A 324 5.01 -18.88 -10.72
CA THR A 324 3.83 -19.50 -10.10
C THR A 324 4.17 -20.80 -9.43
N THR A 325 3.52 -21.10 -8.30
CA THR A 325 3.45 -22.45 -7.75
C THR A 325 2.68 -23.37 -8.69
N CYS A 326 3.22 -24.54 -9.00
CA CYS A 326 2.54 -25.56 -9.81
C CYS A 326 2.71 -26.97 -9.23
N GLU A 327 1.87 -27.89 -9.70
CA GLU A 327 1.96 -29.30 -9.33
C GLU A 327 3.31 -29.90 -9.80
N ASN A 328 3.82 -30.86 -9.02
CA ASN A 328 5.12 -31.50 -9.13
C ASN A 328 5.25 -32.41 -10.37
N ILE A 329 5.09 -31.85 -11.58
CA ILE A 329 4.93 -32.61 -12.82
C ILE A 329 6.08 -32.38 -13.81
N LEU A 330 6.78 -31.24 -13.72
CA LEU A 330 7.87 -30.92 -14.62
C LEU A 330 9.22 -31.35 -14.01
N SER A 331 9.77 -32.46 -14.47
CA SER A 331 11.18 -32.83 -14.26
C SER A 331 12.08 -31.75 -14.86
N GLU A 332 13.09 -31.31 -14.09
CA GLU A 332 14.17 -30.35 -14.41
C GLU A 332 14.05 -29.62 -15.76
N LEU A 333 13.03 -28.79 -15.90
CA LEU A 333 12.76 -28.06 -17.12
C LEU A 333 13.59 -26.77 -17.07
N HIS A 334 14.51 -26.60 -18.02
CA HIS A 334 15.35 -25.41 -18.14
C HIS A 334 15.72 -25.18 -19.62
N TYR A 335 15.11 -24.17 -20.25
CA TYR A 335 15.41 -23.81 -21.64
C TYR A 335 15.13 -22.32 -21.90
N THR A 336 15.51 -21.84 -23.10
CA THR A 336 15.27 -20.46 -23.53
C THR A 336 14.34 -20.45 -24.75
N SER A 337 13.38 -19.52 -24.78
CA SER A 337 12.49 -19.26 -25.91
C SER A 337 12.21 -17.77 -26.00
N ASN A 338 12.38 -17.16 -27.20
CA ASN A 338 12.15 -15.72 -27.44
C ASN A 338 12.74 -14.81 -26.35
N ASP A 339 14.03 -14.96 -26.04
CA ASP A 339 14.70 -14.20 -24.98
C ASP A 339 14.11 -14.35 -23.57
N ASN A 340 13.28 -15.36 -23.33
CA ASN A 340 12.80 -15.73 -22.01
C ASN A 340 13.48 -17.03 -21.56
N ILE A 341 13.92 -17.07 -20.31
CA ILE A 341 14.36 -18.28 -19.63
C ILE A 341 13.15 -18.90 -18.96
N ILE A 342 12.87 -20.16 -19.30
CA ILE A 342 11.81 -20.97 -18.70
C ILE A 342 12.49 -22.01 -17.82
N GLN A 343 12.16 -21.99 -16.53
CA GLN A 343 12.72 -22.93 -15.56
C GLN A 343 11.67 -23.43 -14.57
N VAL A 344 11.89 -24.64 -14.03
CA VAL A 344 11.10 -25.19 -12.93
C VAL A 344 12.04 -25.52 -11.79
N ASP A 345 11.95 -24.73 -10.73
CA ASP A 345 12.78 -24.88 -9.53
C ASP A 345 11.96 -25.53 -8.39
N SER A 346 12.66 -26.16 -7.44
CA SER A 346 12.05 -26.42 -6.13
C SER A 346 11.65 -25.08 -5.49
N SER A 347 10.44 -24.98 -4.93
CA SER A 347 10.03 -23.75 -4.25
C SER A 347 10.92 -23.51 -3.04
N ASP A 348 11.64 -22.37 -3.01
CA ASP A 348 12.54 -21.97 -1.93
C ASP A 348 11.85 -21.96 -0.55
N ARG A 349 10.53 -21.73 -0.51
CA ARG A 349 9.71 -21.73 0.72
C ARG A 349 9.19 -23.10 1.14
N ALA A 350 9.21 -24.11 0.27
CA ALA A 350 8.58 -25.40 0.54
C ALA A 350 9.43 -26.33 1.43
N GLN A 351 10.74 -26.08 1.58
CA GLN A 351 11.63 -27.03 2.25
C GLN A 351 11.65 -26.92 3.80
N GLU A 352 11.36 -25.76 4.39
CA GLU A 352 11.57 -25.57 5.84
C GLU A 352 10.29 -25.62 6.70
N SER A 353 9.09 -25.59 6.11
CA SER A 353 7.84 -25.48 6.91
C SER A 353 6.62 -26.22 6.36
N PHE A 354 6.71 -26.88 5.19
CA PHE A 354 5.53 -27.43 4.52
C PHE A 354 5.74 -28.88 4.04
N PRO A 355 4.80 -29.80 4.32
CA PRO A 355 4.95 -31.23 3.97
C PRO A 355 4.73 -31.56 2.48
N ILE A 356 4.51 -30.56 1.61
CA ILE A 356 4.21 -30.79 0.18
C ILE A 356 5.35 -30.20 -0.66
N PRO A 357 6.07 -31.01 -1.46
CA PRO A 357 7.08 -30.51 -2.39
C PRO A 357 6.37 -29.74 -3.50
N ALA A 358 6.22 -28.43 -3.32
CA ALA A 358 5.74 -27.53 -4.35
C ALA A 358 6.92 -27.11 -5.26
N ARG A 359 6.73 -27.17 -6.57
CA ARG A 359 7.66 -26.58 -7.54
C ARG A 359 7.14 -25.22 -7.99
N SER A 360 8.01 -24.44 -8.62
CA SER A 360 7.63 -23.17 -9.21
C SER A 360 8.04 -23.08 -10.66
N LEU A 361 7.06 -22.88 -11.56
CA LEU A 361 7.33 -22.48 -12.94
C LEU A 361 7.73 -21.01 -12.94
N ARG A 362 8.87 -20.70 -13.56
CA ARG A 362 9.41 -19.36 -13.73
C ARG A 362 9.64 -19.12 -15.22
N ILE A 363 9.13 -18.00 -15.72
CA ILE A 363 9.35 -17.51 -17.09
C ILE A 363 9.81 -16.07 -16.96
N LYS A 364 11.09 -15.82 -17.18
CA LYS A 364 11.68 -14.47 -17.05
C LYS A 364 12.39 -14.09 -18.34
N HIS A 365 12.07 -12.91 -18.87
CA HIS A 365 12.83 -12.30 -19.94
C HIS A 365 14.30 -12.09 -19.49
N THR A 366 15.26 -12.32 -20.38
CA THR A 366 16.71 -12.25 -20.12
C THR A 366 17.15 -10.88 -19.57
N SER A 367 16.47 -9.80 -19.98
CA SER A 367 16.72 -8.47 -19.43
C SER A 367 16.26 -8.28 -17.97
N ARG A 368 15.52 -9.23 -17.39
CA ARG A 368 14.90 -9.16 -16.06
C ARG A 368 15.46 -10.19 -15.08
N LEU A 369 16.56 -10.87 -15.40
CA LEU A 369 17.10 -11.97 -14.57
C LEU A 369 17.52 -11.51 -13.17
N ASN A 370 18.05 -10.29 -13.07
CA ASN A 370 18.47 -9.68 -11.80
C ASN A 370 17.32 -9.00 -11.06
N GLU A 371 16.09 -9.02 -11.60
CA GLU A 371 14.94 -8.40 -10.97
C GLU A 371 14.25 -9.39 -10.01
N GLY A 372 14.20 -9.01 -8.73
CA GLY A 372 13.28 -9.56 -7.74
C GLY A 372 11.84 -9.08 -8.00
N PHE A 373 10.85 -9.70 -7.34
CA PHE A 373 9.45 -9.28 -7.48
C PHE A 373 9.18 -7.95 -6.77
N VAL A 374 9.66 -7.82 -5.53
CA VAL A 374 9.53 -6.62 -4.69
C VAL A 374 10.92 -6.19 -4.23
N GLY A 375 11.63 -5.41 -5.04
CA GLY A 375 12.98 -4.94 -4.69
C GLY A 375 13.91 -6.04 -4.14
N ASN A 376 14.70 -5.70 -3.13
CA ASN A 376 15.71 -6.56 -2.50
C ASN A 376 15.15 -7.67 -1.58
N GLU A 377 13.84 -7.98 -1.56
CA GLU A 377 13.32 -9.05 -0.68
C GLU A 377 13.98 -10.43 -0.95
N GLU A 378 14.33 -10.75 -2.21
CA GLU A 378 15.10 -11.97 -2.51
C GLU A 378 16.53 -11.94 -1.91
N GLN A 379 17.13 -10.75 -1.72
CA GLN A 379 18.45 -10.60 -1.07
C GLN A 379 18.37 -10.55 0.47
N ILE A 380 17.33 -9.91 1.01
CA ILE A 380 17.11 -9.84 2.46
C ILE A 380 16.86 -11.27 3.01
N TYR A 381 16.08 -12.09 2.30
CA TYR A 381 15.90 -13.49 2.68
C TYR A 381 17.18 -14.32 2.54
N ALA A 382 18.02 -14.08 1.51
CA ALA A 382 19.31 -14.76 1.38
C ALA A 382 20.30 -14.39 2.51
N GLN A 383 20.20 -13.20 3.09
CA GLN A 383 21.04 -12.76 4.21
C GLN A 383 20.59 -13.28 5.58
N TYR A 384 19.31 -13.60 5.76
CA TYR A 384 18.81 -14.17 7.02
C TYR A 384 18.96 -15.70 7.10
N HIS A 385 19.31 -16.37 6.00
CA HIS A 385 19.38 -17.83 5.89
C HIS A 385 20.73 -18.35 5.35
N ALA A 386 21.78 -17.52 5.36
CA ALA A 386 23.18 -17.91 5.17
C ALA A 386 23.93 -17.80 6.50
#